data_AF-A0A9X9Q8F7-F1
#
_entry.id   AF-A0A9X9Q8F7-F1
#
_cell.length_a   1.000
_cell.length_b   1.000
_cell.length_c   1.000
_cell.angle_alpha   90.00
_cell.angle_beta   90.00
_cell.angle_gamma   90.00
#
_symmetry.space_group_name_H-M   'P 1'
#
loop_
_entity.id
_entity.type
_entity.pdbx_description
1 polymer ?
#
loop_
_entity_poly.entity_id
_entity_poly.type
_entity_poly.pdbx_seq_one_letter_code
_entity_poly.pdbx_strand_id
1 'polypeptide(L)'
;MACALRKKATVFRQPLVEQPEDYALQVNGKHEYLYGSYPLCQFQYICSCLHSGLTPHLTMVHSSSILAMRDEQSDPAPQVQKPRTKPPPIPMKKPSSLSLWSLEQPFCVELIQGSKVNADERMKLVVQAGLFHGNETLCKTVSSSEVSVCSEPVWKQRLEFDINICDLPRMARLCFALYAVIEKAKKARSTKKKSKKADCPIAWANLMLFDYKDQLKTGECCLYMWPSVPDEKGELLNPAGTVRSNPNTESAAALVICLPEVAPYPVYYPTLDKILELGRHGEHGRFSEEEQLQLREILERRGSGELYEHEKDLVWKMRHEVQERF
;
A
#
# COMPACT_ATOMS: atom_id res chain seq x y z
N MET A 1 -28.92 10.99 36.25
CA MET A 1 -29.42 12.32 35.88
C MET A 1 -30.74 12.66 36.58
N ALA A 2 -31.81 11.86 36.43
CA ALA A 2 -33.11 12.11 37.10
C ALA A 2 -33.03 12.37 38.62
N CYS A 3 -32.16 11.64 39.34
CA CYS A 3 -31.91 11.87 40.78
C CYS A 3 -31.32 13.27 41.08
N ALA A 4 -30.37 13.73 40.27
CA ALA A 4 -29.74 15.03 40.43
C ALA A 4 -30.74 16.18 40.13
N LEU A 5 -31.56 16.01 39.10
CA LEU A 5 -32.65 16.94 38.76
C LEU A 5 -33.67 17.09 39.90
N ARG A 6 -34.12 15.98 40.50
CA ARG A 6 -35.00 16.02 41.69
C ARG A 6 -34.35 16.77 42.86
N LYS A 7 -33.06 16.55 43.13
CA LYS A 7 -32.33 17.29 44.17
C LYS A 7 -32.25 18.80 43.86
N LYS A 8 -31.97 19.18 42.61
CA LYS A 8 -31.95 20.59 42.15
C LYS A 8 -33.31 21.27 42.39
N ALA A 9 -34.41 20.65 41.98
CA ALA A 9 -35.76 21.20 42.16
C ALA A 9 -36.08 21.52 43.64
N THR A 10 -35.73 20.62 44.55
CA THR A 10 -35.94 20.83 45.99
C THR A 10 -35.09 21.98 46.55
N VAL A 11 -33.81 22.05 46.16
CA VAL A 11 -32.88 23.09 46.63
C VAL A 11 -33.30 24.48 46.15
N PHE A 12 -33.70 24.60 44.88
CA PHE A 12 -34.08 25.88 44.27
C PHE A 12 -35.57 26.24 44.44
N ARG A 13 -36.38 25.37 45.06
CA ARG A 13 -37.83 25.54 45.28
C ARG A 13 -38.61 25.88 44.01
N GLN A 14 -38.23 25.25 42.89
CA GLN A 14 -38.85 25.45 41.59
C GLN A 14 -39.37 24.12 41.03
N PRO A 15 -40.51 24.11 40.32
CA PRO A 15 -41.00 22.91 39.66
C PRO A 15 -40.01 22.44 38.60
N LEU A 16 -39.89 21.12 38.44
CA LEU A 16 -38.97 20.51 37.48
C LEU A 16 -39.51 20.70 36.05
N VAL A 17 -38.88 21.61 35.29
CA VAL A 17 -39.21 21.84 33.87
C VAL A 17 -38.32 21.00 32.93
N GLU A 18 -37.08 20.73 33.35
CA GLU A 18 -36.05 20.07 32.56
C GLU A 18 -36.15 18.53 32.66
N GLN A 19 -35.90 17.82 31.55
CA GLN A 19 -35.93 16.36 31.50
C GLN A 19 -34.51 15.76 31.63
N PRO A 20 -34.34 14.58 32.25
CA PRO A 20 -33.02 13.94 32.36
C PRO A 20 -32.40 13.57 31.01
N GLU A 21 -33.20 13.48 29.95
CA GLU A 21 -32.80 13.24 28.57
C GLU A 21 -32.11 14.47 27.94
N ASP A 22 -32.31 15.66 28.48
CA ASP A 22 -31.69 16.90 28.00
C ASP A 22 -30.24 17.08 28.46
N TYR A 23 -29.68 16.09 29.16
CA TYR A 23 -28.41 16.18 29.86
C TYR A 23 -27.41 15.09 29.47
N ALA A 24 -26.14 15.45 29.56
CA ALA A 24 -25.03 14.52 29.67
C ALA A 24 -24.28 14.74 30.99
N LEU A 25 -23.54 13.73 31.46
CA LEU A 25 -22.69 13.84 32.65
C LEU A 25 -21.24 13.99 32.23
N GLN A 26 -20.65 15.18 32.38
CA GLN A 26 -19.23 15.39 32.13
C GLN A 26 -18.40 14.95 33.34
N VAL A 27 -17.29 14.25 33.11
CA VAL A 27 -16.28 14.00 34.13
C VAL A 27 -15.57 15.31 34.48
N ASN A 28 -15.53 15.66 35.76
CA ASN A 28 -14.96 16.94 36.18
C ASN A 28 -13.49 17.07 35.71
N GLY A 29 -13.18 18.19 35.06
CA GLY A 29 -11.83 18.49 34.56
C GLY A 29 -11.40 17.70 33.32
N LYS A 30 -12.32 16.95 32.68
CA LYS A 30 -12.02 16.18 31.46
C LYS A 30 -13.03 16.47 30.36
N HIS A 31 -12.60 16.28 29.11
CA HIS A 31 -13.48 16.23 27.94
C HIS A 31 -14.03 14.80 27.74
N GLU A 32 -14.58 14.22 28.82
CA GLU A 32 -15.12 12.86 28.86
C GLU A 32 -16.55 12.92 29.41
N TYR A 33 -17.49 12.20 28.78
CA TYR A 33 -18.91 12.28 29.09
C TYR A 33 -19.52 10.89 29.28
N LEU A 34 -20.47 10.78 30.20
CA LEU A 34 -21.26 9.59 30.48
C LEU A 34 -22.70 9.86 30.04
N TYR A 35 -23.17 9.10 29.04
CA TYR A 35 -24.50 9.20 28.46
C TYR A 35 -24.84 7.88 27.75
N GLY A 36 -26.09 7.73 27.31
CA GLY A 36 -26.60 6.50 26.70
C GLY A 36 -27.11 5.46 27.71
N SER A 37 -27.72 4.41 27.20
CA SER A 37 -28.40 3.37 27.99
C SER A 37 -27.43 2.29 28.49
N TYR A 38 -26.36 2.71 29.16
CA TYR A 38 -25.33 1.82 29.70
C TYR A 38 -25.29 1.86 31.23
N PRO A 39 -25.16 0.71 31.92
CA PRO A 39 -24.87 0.68 33.35
C PRO A 39 -23.60 1.46 33.69
N LEU A 40 -23.57 2.14 34.83
CA LEU A 40 -22.43 2.99 35.22
C LEU A 40 -21.10 2.23 35.24
N CYS A 41 -21.08 0.95 35.63
CA CYS A 41 -19.88 0.13 35.65
C CYS A 41 -19.27 -0.17 34.28
N GLN A 42 -19.96 0.10 33.17
CA GLN A 42 -19.38 -0.06 31.83
C GLN A 42 -18.55 1.16 31.40
N PHE A 43 -18.71 2.30 32.06
CA PHE A 43 -17.87 3.47 31.79
C PHE A 43 -16.50 3.29 32.43
N GLN A 44 -15.44 3.41 31.62
CA GLN A 44 -14.06 3.26 32.06
C GLN A 44 -13.74 4.15 33.26
N TYR A 45 -14.22 5.41 33.26
CA TYR A 45 -14.07 6.33 34.39
C TYR A 45 -14.66 5.78 35.70
N ILE A 46 -15.90 5.28 35.66
CA ILE A 46 -16.56 4.73 36.85
C ILE A 46 -15.85 3.46 37.32
N CYS A 47 -15.49 2.57 36.38
CA CYS A 47 -14.70 1.38 36.69
C CYS A 47 -13.37 1.74 37.38
N SER A 48 -12.65 2.74 36.87
CA SER A 48 -11.42 3.24 37.48
C SER A 48 -11.66 3.76 38.90
N CYS A 49 -12.71 4.57 39.12
CA CYS A 49 -13.08 5.04 40.44
C CYS A 49 -13.39 3.89 41.42
N LEU A 50 -14.11 2.86 40.98
CA LEU A 50 -14.42 1.68 41.79
C LEU A 50 -13.16 0.91 42.20
N HIS A 51 -12.23 0.66 41.27
CA HIS A 51 -10.97 -0.04 41.58
C HIS A 51 -10.06 0.76 42.51
N SER A 52 -10.06 2.09 42.39
CA SER A 52 -9.22 2.97 43.21
C SER A 52 -9.89 3.43 44.52
N GLY A 53 -11.14 3.03 44.80
CA GLY A 53 -11.89 3.48 45.98
C GLY A 53 -12.20 4.98 45.99
N LEU A 54 -12.20 5.63 44.83
CA LEU A 54 -12.45 7.07 44.67
C LEU A 54 -13.93 7.34 44.38
N THR A 55 -14.42 8.49 44.83
CA THR A 55 -15.79 8.93 44.50
C THR A 55 -15.81 9.60 43.11
N PRO A 56 -16.64 9.14 42.16
CA PRO A 56 -16.78 9.79 40.86
C PRO A 56 -17.33 11.21 41.00
N HIS A 57 -16.71 12.18 40.34
CA HIS A 57 -17.14 13.58 40.32
C HIS A 57 -17.63 13.95 38.92
N LEU A 58 -18.92 14.23 38.80
CA LEU A 58 -19.61 14.47 37.53
C LEU A 58 -20.35 15.81 37.56
N THR A 59 -20.32 16.53 36.44
CA THR A 59 -21.07 17.77 36.21
C THR A 59 -22.21 17.49 35.24
N MET A 60 -23.42 17.93 35.56
CA MET A 60 -24.53 17.87 34.59
C MET A 60 -24.36 18.98 33.56
N VAL A 61 -24.30 18.61 32.28
CA VAL A 61 -24.18 19.53 31.15
C VAL A 61 -25.45 19.45 30.31
N HIS A 62 -26.15 20.58 30.18
CA HIS A 62 -27.38 20.68 29.40
C HIS A 62 -27.10 20.67 27.90
N SER A 63 -28.03 20.14 27.11
CA SER A 63 -27.94 20.02 25.65
C SER A 63 -27.58 21.34 24.95
N SER A 64 -28.12 22.48 25.41
CA SER A 64 -27.81 23.80 24.85
C SER A 64 -26.32 24.18 24.97
N SER A 65 -25.65 23.79 26.05
CA SER A 65 -24.21 24.03 26.22
C SER A 65 -23.38 23.19 25.26
N ILE A 66 -23.81 21.94 25.01
CA ILE A 66 -23.17 21.04 24.04
C ILE A 66 -23.37 21.59 22.61
N LEU A 67 -24.56 22.10 22.30
CA LEU A 67 -24.84 22.75 21.02
C LEU A 67 -23.98 24.01 20.81
N ALA A 68 -23.82 24.84 21.84
CA ALA A 68 -22.93 26.01 21.77
C ALA A 68 -21.48 25.60 21.49
N MET A 69 -20.96 24.57 22.17
CA MET A 69 -19.61 24.03 21.90
C MET A 69 -19.47 23.52 20.46
N ARG A 70 -20.50 22.89 19.90
CA ARG A 70 -20.51 22.45 18.50
C ARG A 70 -20.46 23.65 17.54
N ASP A 71 -21.23 24.68 17.82
CA ASP A 71 -21.32 25.85 16.96
C ASP A 71 -20.00 26.66 16.99
N GLU A 72 -19.33 26.73 18.14
CA GLU A 72 -17.97 27.31 18.29
C GLU A 72 -16.88 26.53 17.53
N GLN A 73 -17.04 25.21 17.38
CA GLN A 73 -16.11 24.33 16.66
C GLN A 73 -16.44 24.18 15.17
N SER A 74 -17.44 24.92 14.67
CA SER A 74 -17.81 24.85 13.26
C SER A 74 -16.66 25.33 12.38
N ASP A 75 -16.34 24.56 11.34
CA ASP A 75 -15.34 24.97 10.36
C ASP A 75 -15.70 26.36 9.82
N PRO A 76 -14.71 27.28 9.67
CA PRO A 76 -14.96 28.54 9.00
C PRO A 76 -15.56 28.24 7.64
N ALA A 77 -16.62 28.97 7.27
CA ALA A 77 -17.27 28.81 5.98
C ALA A 77 -16.18 28.75 4.89
N PRO A 78 -16.11 27.66 4.10
CA PRO A 78 -15.06 27.53 3.10
C PRO A 78 -15.12 28.79 2.24
N GLN A 79 -14.00 29.48 2.08
CA GLN A 79 -13.93 30.55 1.10
C GLN A 79 -14.33 29.93 -0.22
N VAL A 80 -15.54 30.26 -0.68
CA VAL A 80 -16.10 29.75 -1.93
C VAL A 80 -15.20 30.31 -3.02
N GLN A 81 -14.15 29.56 -3.38
CA GLN A 81 -13.54 29.73 -4.67
C GLN A 81 -14.69 29.53 -5.65
N LYS A 82 -15.00 30.59 -6.41
CA LYS A 82 -16.05 30.60 -7.43
C LYS A 82 -16.06 29.22 -8.10
N PRO A 83 -17.20 28.51 -8.17
CA PRO A 83 -17.24 27.24 -8.85
C PRO A 83 -16.71 27.48 -10.26
N ARG A 84 -15.52 26.95 -10.56
CA ARG A 84 -15.08 26.83 -11.95
C ARG A 84 -16.20 26.04 -12.60
N THR A 85 -16.90 26.69 -13.54
CA THR A 85 -17.89 26.04 -14.40
C THR A 85 -17.24 24.78 -14.93
N LYS A 86 -17.63 23.63 -14.38
CA LYS A 86 -17.20 22.35 -14.90
C LYS A 86 -17.71 22.34 -16.35
N PRO A 87 -16.83 22.19 -17.36
CA PRO A 87 -17.30 22.05 -18.72
C PRO A 87 -18.31 20.89 -18.75
N PRO A 88 -19.36 20.98 -19.60
CA PRO A 88 -20.33 19.89 -19.73
C PRO A 88 -19.58 18.58 -19.97
N PRO A 89 -20.01 17.46 -19.35
CA PRO A 89 -19.38 16.18 -19.57
C PRO A 89 -19.36 15.90 -21.06
N ILE A 90 -18.15 15.82 -21.63
CA ILE A 90 -17.95 15.44 -23.02
C ILE A 90 -18.60 14.06 -23.18
N PRO A 91 -19.45 13.84 -24.19
CA PRO A 91 -20.02 12.52 -24.43
C PRO A 91 -18.87 11.52 -24.49
N MET A 92 -18.89 10.53 -23.59
CA MET A 92 -17.94 9.42 -23.66
C MET A 92 -18.24 8.68 -24.96
N LYS A 93 -17.57 9.05 -26.06
CA LYS A 93 -17.39 8.13 -27.17
C LYS A 93 -16.79 6.89 -26.52
N LYS A 94 -17.53 5.77 -26.48
CA LYS A 94 -17.02 4.49 -25.99
C LYS A 94 -15.67 4.30 -26.66
N PRO A 95 -14.54 4.50 -25.95
CA PRO A 95 -13.27 4.19 -26.55
C PRO A 95 -13.37 2.70 -26.83
N SER A 96 -13.04 2.28 -28.05
CA SER A 96 -12.74 0.88 -28.30
C SER A 96 -11.60 0.51 -27.34
N SER A 97 -11.95 0.03 -26.15
CA SER A 97 -11.00 -0.33 -25.11
C SER A 97 -10.54 -1.74 -25.40
N LEU A 98 -9.25 -1.90 -25.71
CA LEU A 98 -8.64 -3.20 -25.74
C LEU A 98 -8.61 -3.76 -24.31
N SER A 99 -8.94 -5.04 -24.14
CA SER A 99 -8.88 -5.69 -22.83
C SER A 99 -7.41 -5.93 -22.45
N LEU A 100 -7.05 -5.70 -21.19
CA LEU A 100 -5.74 -6.11 -20.66
C LEU A 100 -5.50 -7.60 -20.89
N TRP A 101 -6.53 -8.43 -20.69
CA TRP A 101 -6.43 -9.89 -20.82
C TRP A 101 -6.22 -10.41 -22.25
N SER A 102 -6.33 -9.56 -23.28
CA SER A 102 -5.97 -9.94 -24.66
C SER A 102 -4.51 -9.66 -25.03
N LEU A 103 -3.72 -9.10 -24.10
CA LEU A 103 -2.33 -8.74 -24.32
C LEU A 103 -1.39 -9.87 -23.88
N GLU A 104 -1.24 -10.89 -24.73
CA GLU A 104 -0.44 -12.09 -24.46
C GLU A 104 1.08 -11.91 -24.70
N GLN A 105 1.53 -10.71 -25.08
CA GLN A 105 2.95 -10.44 -25.23
C GLN A 105 3.67 -10.30 -23.87
N PRO A 106 4.97 -10.64 -23.78
CA PRO A 106 5.77 -10.39 -22.59
C PRO A 106 5.85 -8.91 -22.23
N PHE A 107 5.84 -8.61 -20.93
CA PHE A 107 6.07 -7.26 -20.45
C PHE A 107 7.52 -6.84 -20.68
N CYS A 108 7.72 -5.64 -21.19
CA CYS A 108 9.06 -5.07 -21.35
C CYS A 108 9.09 -3.57 -21.05
N VAL A 109 10.27 -3.07 -20.71
CA VAL A 109 10.57 -1.65 -20.49
C VAL A 109 11.85 -1.30 -21.21
N GLU A 110 11.92 -0.10 -21.79
CA GLU A 110 13.16 0.43 -22.33
C GLU A 110 13.90 1.21 -21.25
N LEU A 111 15.13 0.79 -20.94
CA LEU A 111 16.05 1.53 -20.09
C LEU A 111 16.85 2.49 -20.99
N ILE A 112 16.59 3.78 -20.89
CA ILE A 112 17.15 4.78 -21.79
C ILE A 112 18.51 5.25 -21.25
N GLN A 113 18.49 5.98 -20.13
CA GLN A 113 19.67 6.61 -19.54
C GLN A 113 19.49 6.87 -18.05
N GLY A 114 20.59 7.16 -17.35
CA GLY A 114 20.60 7.75 -16.03
C GLY A 114 21.11 9.19 -16.08
N SER A 115 20.87 9.95 -15.01
CA SER A 115 21.42 11.29 -14.82
C SER A 115 21.86 11.50 -13.38
N LYS A 116 22.84 12.37 -13.16
CA LYS A 116 23.37 12.71 -11.82
C LYS A 116 23.85 11.50 -11.02
N VAL A 117 24.41 10.50 -11.72
CA VAL A 117 24.97 9.30 -11.07
C VAL A 117 26.35 9.62 -10.52
N ASN A 118 26.62 9.18 -9.29
CA ASN A 118 27.92 9.33 -8.62
C ASN A 118 28.41 7.96 -8.12
N ALA A 119 29.55 7.51 -8.64
CA ALA A 119 30.20 6.25 -8.28
C ALA A 119 31.70 6.32 -8.62
N ASP A 120 32.48 5.35 -8.15
CA ASP A 120 33.90 5.23 -8.47
C ASP A 120 34.10 4.91 -9.97
N GLU A 121 34.85 5.75 -10.69
CA GLU A 121 35.13 5.61 -12.13
C GLU A 121 35.79 4.27 -12.52
N ARG A 122 36.37 3.54 -11.56
CA ARG A 122 36.97 2.21 -11.77
C ARG A 122 35.95 1.08 -11.81
N MET A 123 34.67 1.38 -11.59
CA MET A 123 33.56 0.43 -11.59
C MET A 123 32.73 0.51 -12.87
N LYS A 124 31.80 -0.43 -13.01
CA LYS A 124 30.76 -0.44 -14.04
C LYS A 124 29.39 -0.26 -13.39
N LEU A 125 28.51 0.50 -14.02
CA LEU A 125 27.12 0.67 -13.60
C LEU A 125 26.24 -0.43 -14.19
N VAL A 126 25.33 -0.94 -13.37
CA VAL A 126 24.29 -1.89 -13.75
C VAL A 126 22.97 -1.44 -13.14
N VAL A 127 21.89 -1.61 -13.89
CA VAL A 127 20.51 -1.47 -13.39
C VAL A 127 19.92 -2.86 -13.29
N GLN A 128 19.53 -3.26 -12.08
CA GLN A 128 18.67 -4.42 -11.86
C GLN A 128 17.22 -3.95 -11.83
N ALA A 129 16.33 -4.70 -12.48
CA ALA A 129 14.90 -4.46 -12.48
C ALA A 129 14.13 -5.74 -12.08
N GLY A 130 13.04 -5.58 -11.36
CA GLY A 130 12.17 -6.67 -10.94
C GLY A 130 10.71 -6.26 -10.91
N LEU A 131 9.82 -7.21 -11.18
CA LEU A 131 8.38 -7.05 -11.02
C LEU A 131 7.93 -7.72 -9.73
N PHE A 132 7.14 -7.02 -8.93
CA PHE A 132 6.71 -7.50 -7.62
C PHE A 132 5.21 -7.31 -7.40
N HIS A 133 4.66 -8.17 -6.54
CA HIS A 133 3.36 -8.01 -5.91
C HIS A 133 3.53 -8.10 -4.39
N GLY A 134 3.50 -6.96 -3.71
CA GLY A 134 3.93 -6.88 -2.31
C GLY A 134 5.45 -7.05 -2.21
N ASN A 135 5.89 -8.13 -1.56
CA ASN A 135 7.30 -8.55 -1.44
C ASN A 135 7.65 -9.72 -2.37
N GLU A 136 6.65 -10.38 -2.95
CA GLU A 136 6.82 -11.54 -3.83
C GLU A 136 7.22 -11.10 -5.23
N THR A 137 8.20 -11.78 -5.84
CA THR A 137 8.57 -11.53 -7.24
C THR A 137 7.58 -12.20 -8.17
N LEU A 138 7.11 -11.46 -9.18
CA LEU A 138 6.20 -11.98 -10.22
C LEU A 138 6.93 -12.84 -11.26
N CYS A 139 8.22 -12.56 -11.48
CA CYS A 139 9.08 -13.31 -12.39
C CYS A 139 10.55 -13.10 -11.97
N LYS A 140 11.49 -13.75 -12.68
CA LYS A 140 12.93 -13.52 -12.45
C LYS A 140 13.31 -12.06 -12.68
N THR A 141 14.24 -11.55 -11.88
CA THR A 141 14.80 -10.21 -12.07
C THR A 141 15.68 -10.17 -13.32
N VAL A 142 15.77 -8.99 -13.92
CA VAL A 142 16.55 -8.74 -15.14
C VAL A 142 17.59 -7.65 -14.86
N SER A 143 18.73 -7.72 -15.56
CA SER A 143 19.81 -6.75 -15.39
C SER A 143 20.20 -6.17 -16.75
N SER A 144 20.54 -4.88 -16.75
CA SER A 144 21.13 -4.21 -17.91
C SER A 144 22.54 -4.73 -18.21
N SER A 145 23.08 -4.38 -19.37
CA SER A 145 24.52 -4.47 -19.63
C SER A 145 25.32 -3.57 -18.68
N GLU A 146 26.55 -3.97 -18.41
CA GLU A 146 27.53 -3.15 -17.68
C GLU A 146 27.98 -1.95 -18.54
N VAL A 147 27.82 -0.73 -18.00
CA VAL A 147 28.25 0.52 -18.67
C VAL A 147 29.32 1.20 -17.82
N SER A 148 30.27 1.89 -18.43
CA SER A 148 31.29 2.66 -17.69
C SER A 148 30.63 3.76 -16.85
N VAL A 149 31.15 3.96 -15.64
CA VAL A 149 30.67 5.01 -14.74
C VAL A 149 30.86 6.38 -15.40
N CYS A 150 29.78 7.16 -15.44
CA CYS A 150 29.75 8.57 -15.79
C CYS A 150 28.50 9.20 -15.18
N SER A 151 28.37 10.54 -15.23
CA SER A 151 27.22 11.23 -14.64
C SER A 151 25.91 10.97 -15.38
N GLU A 152 25.98 10.79 -16.70
CA GLU A 152 24.84 10.59 -17.61
C GLU A 152 24.99 9.26 -18.39
N PRO A 153 24.92 8.09 -17.71
CA PRO A 153 25.10 6.79 -18.36
C PRO A 153 23.94 6.48 -19.32
N VAL A 154 24.24 5.90 -20.48
CA VAL A 154 23.26 5.56 -21.50
C VAL A 154 23.26 4.05 -21.74
N TRP A 155 22.08 3.43 -21.68
CA TRP A 155 21.89 2.00 -21.98
C TRP A 155 21.17 1.79 -23.31
N LYS A 156 20.05 2.49 -23.54
CA LYS A 156 19.14 2.27 -24.68
C LYS A 156 18.88 0.78 -24.93
N GLN A 157 18.52 0.08 -23.87
CA GLN A 157 18.36 -1.36 -23.83
C GLN A 157 16.93 -1.73 -23.45
N ARG A 158 16.34 -2.68 -24.18
CA ARG A 158 15.08 -3.31 -23.80
C ARG A 158 15.31 -4.37 -22.73
N LEU A 159 14.60 -4.25 -21.62
CA LEU A 159 14.53 -5.24 -20.55
C LEU A 159 13.19 -5.97 -20.65
N GLU A 160 13.22 -7.27 -20.95
CA GLU A 160 12.05 -8.11 -21.12
C GLU A 160 11.89 -9.06 -19.94
N PHE A 161 10.67 -9.17 -19.42
CA PHE A 161 10.33 -9.95 -18.23
C PHE A 161 9.56 -11.21 -18.63
N ASP A 162 9.79 -12.28 -17.88
CA ASP A 162 9.13 -13.59 -18.07
C ASP A 162 7.72 -13.60 -17.45
N ILE A 163 6.87 -12.68 -17.92
CA ILE A 163 5.46 -12.55 -17.57
C ILE A 163 4.73 -11.77 -18.68
N ASN A 164 3.56 -12.24 -19.09
CA ASN A 164 2.75 -11.55 -20.09
C ASN A 164 2.03 -10.34 -19.49
N ILE A 165 1.68 -9.38 -20.35
CA ILE A 165 0.96 -8.17 -19.92
C ILE A 165 -0.42 -8.52 -19.34
N CYS A 166 -1.11 -9.52 -19.91
CA CYS A 166 -2.40 -10.01 -19.41
C CYS A 166 -2.36 -10.56 -17.98
N ASP A 167 -1.19 -11.01 -17.52
CA ASP A 167 -0.99 -11.65 -16.21
C ASP A 167 -0.52 -10.67 -15.14
N LEU A 168 -0.30 -9.40 -15.50
CA LEU A 168 0.11 -8.36 -14.53
C LEU A 168 -1.03 -8.10 -13.53
N PRO A 169 -0.83 -8.34 -12.23
CA PRO A 169 -1.83 -8.02 -11.23
C PRO A 169 -1.98 -6.50 -11.08
N ARG A 170 -3.15 -6.06 -10.58
CA ARG A 170 -3.46 -4.62 -10.41
C ARG A 170 -2.39 -3.85 -9.62
N MET A 171 -1.80 -4.50 -8.61
CA MET A 171 -0.80 -3.91 -7.72
C MET A 171 0.63 -4.22 -8.12
N ALA A 172 0.86 -4.65 -9.37
CA ALA A 172 2.19 -4.87 -9.91
C ALA A 172 3.03 -3.58 -9.82
N ARG A 173 4.21 -3.72 -9.21
CA ARG A 173 5.22 -2.66 -9.13
C ARG A 173 6.47 -3.08 -9.90
N LEU A 174 7.01 -2.13 -10.65
CA LEU A 174 8.30 -2.23 -11.29
C LEU A 174 9.34 -1.56 -10.38
N CYS A 175 10.31 -2.33 -9.93
CA CYS A 175 11.33 -1.93 -8.99
C CYS A 175 12.69 -1.91 -9.68
N PHE A 176 13.45 -0.85 -9.49
CA PHE A 176 14.80 -0.66 -10.02
C PHE A 176 15.82 -0.48 -8.90
N ALA A 177 17.01 -1.01 -9.11
CA ALA A 177 18.19 -0.73 -8.32
C ALA A 177 19.36 -0.40 -9.26
N LEU A 178 19.96 0.77 -9.06
CA LEU A 178 21.20 1.18 -9.69
C LEU A 178 22.35 0.86 -8.73
N TYR A 179 23.36 0.16 -9.23
CA TYR A 179 24.52 -0.24 -8.43
C TYR A 179 25.78 -0.28 -9.29
N ALA A 180 26.93 -0.21 -8.64
CA ALA A 180 28.23 -0.34 -9.27
C ALA A 180 28.86 -1.71 -8.97
N VAL A 181 29.54 -2.27 -9.96
CA VAL A 181 30.29 -3.53 -9.85
C VAL A 181 31.76 -3.29 -10.18
N ILE A 182 32.65 -3.93 -9.42
CA ILE A 182 34.10 -3.82 -9.65
C ILE A 182 34.46 -4.53 -10.96
N GLU A 183 35.19 -3.83 -11.83
CA GLU A 183 35.71 -4.40 -13.07
C GLU A 183 36.66 -5.56 -12.74
N LYS A 184 36.34 -6.77 -13.20
CA LYS A 184 37.21 -7.93 -13.00
C LYS A 184 38.49 -7.72 -13.81
N ALA A 185 39.55 -7.24 -13.17
CA ALA A 185 40.86 -7.20 -13.79
C ALA A 185 41.24 -8.62 -14.26
N LYS A 186 41.42 -8.80 -15.57
CA LYS A 186 42.00 -10.03 -16.15
C LYS A 186 43.46 -10.16 -15.69
N LYS A 187 43.75 -10.68 -14.49
CA LYS A 187 45.11 -11.17 -14.19
C LYS A 187 45.16 -12.38 -13.25
N ALA A 188 45.92 -13.35 -13.77
CA ALA A 188 46.76 -14.41 -13.19
C ALA A 188 46.42 -14.98 -11.80
N ARG A 189 46.38 -16.33 -11.76
CA ARG A 189 46.46 -17.23 -10.60
C ARG A 189 46.93 -16.54 -9.31
N SER A 190 45.98 -16.24 -8.43
CA SER A 190 46.23 -15.92 -7.03
C SER A 190 45.28 -16.72 -6.16
N THR A 191 45.85 -17.61 -5.35
CA THR A 191 45.19 -18.41 -4.32
C THR A 191 45.10 -17.60 -3.03
N LYS A 192 43.98 -16.90 -2.79
CA LYS A 192 43.42 -16.67 -1.43
C LYS A 192 42.12 -15.83 -1.47
N LYS A 193 41.12 -16.34 -0.74
CA LYS A 193 39.84 -15.73 -0.35
C LYS A 193 38.88 -15.40 -1.51
N LYS A 194 37.77 -16.15 -1.61
CA LYS A 194 36.53 -15.71 -2.28
C LYS A 194 36.13 -14.36 -1.67
N SER A 195 36.57 -13.24 -2.25
CA SER A 195 35.91 -11.97 -1.97
C SER A 195 34.51 -12.09 -2.59
N LYS A 196 33.47 -11.93 -1.75
CA LYS A 196 32.11 -11.72 -2.25
C LYS A 196 32.19 -10.63 -3.31
N LYS A 197 31.53 -10.85 -4.44
CA LYS A 197 31.30 -9.82 -5.46
C LYS A 197 30.69 -8.62 -4.70
N ALA A 198 31.48 -7.57 -4.49
CA ALA A 198 31.06 -6.45 -3.68
C ALA A 198 30.28 -5.50 -4.60
N ASP A 199 29.00 -5.79 -4.76
CA ASP A 199 28.08 -4.89 -5.45
C ASP A 199 27.91 -3.65 -4.55
N CYS A 200 28.13 -2.46 -5.11
CA CYS A 200 28.04 -1.19 -4.41
C CYS A 200 26.69 -0.54 -4.73
N PRO A 201 25.68 -0.64 -3.85
CA PRO A 201 24.36 -0.08 -4.12
C PRO A 201 24.42 1.46 -4.15
N ILE A 202 23.80 2.07 -5.17
CA ILE A 202 23.81 3.53 -5.35
C ILE A 202 22.43 4.10 -5.03
N ALA A 203 21.41 3.64 -5.74
CA ALA A 203 20.06 4.16 -5.62
C ALA A 203 19.00 3.13 -6.03
N TRP A 204 17.75 3.36 -5.63
CA TRP A 204 16.61 2.54 -6.03
C TRP A 204 15.40 3.41 -6.37
N ALA A 205 14.48 2.90 -7.19
CA ALA A 205 13.23 3.57 -7.53
C ALA A 205 12.15 2.55 -7.85
N ASN A 206 10.92 2.81 -7.42
CA ASN A 206 9.77 1.95 -7.72
C ASN A 206 8.69 2.73 -8.47
N LEU A 207 7.91 2.04 -9.28
CA LEU A 207 6.80 2.58 -10.05
C LEU A 207 5.64 1.58 -10.08
N MET A 208 4.42 2.04 -9.79
CA MET A 208 3.22 1.24 -10.09
C MET A 208 3.00 1.20 -11.60
N LEU A 209 2.81 0.01 -12.17
CA LEU A 209 2.54 -0.16 -13.60
C LEU A 209 1.18 0.38 -14.01
N PHE A 210 0.20 0.30 -13.11
CA PHE A 210 -1.11 0.91 -13.26
C PHE A 210 -1.19 2.21 -12.45
N ASP A 211 -1.74 3.27 -13.03
CA ASP A 211 -1.95 4.54 -12.34
C ASP A 211 -3.15 4.49 -11.35
N TYR A 212 -3.49 5.63 -10.77
CA TYR A 212 -4.58 5.74 -9.80
C TYR A 212 -5.99 5.63 -10.43
N LYS A 213 -6.08 5.68 -11.76
CA LYS A 213 -7.31 5.51 -12.56
C LYS A 213 -7.35 4.15 -13.26
N ASP A 214 -6.54 3.20 -12.78
CA ASP A 214 -6.45 1.84 -13.30
C ASP A 214 -5.88 1.75 -14.73
N GLN A 215 -5.29 2.82 -15.27
CA GLN A 215 -4.71 2.82 -16.60
C GLN A 215 -3.29 2.24 -16.56
N LEU A 216 -2.99 1.29 -17.46
CA LEU A 216 -1.63 0.81 -17.69
C LEU A 216 -0.78 1.97 -18.22
N LYS A 217 0.33 2.27 -17.54
CA LYS A 217 1.20 3.38 -17.91
C LYS A 217 1.97 3.08 -19.19
N THR A 218 2.09 4.09 -20.02
CA THR A 218 2.87 4.09 -21.27
C THR A 218 3.66 5.40 -21.38
N GLY A 219 4.66 5.43 -22.25
CA GLY A 219 5.50 6.59 -22.52
C GLY A 219 6.71 6.71 -21.60
N GLU A 220 7.43 7.81 -21.79
CA GLU A 220 8.66 8.12 -21.05
C GLU A 220 8.37 8.53 -19.60
N CYS A 221 9.13 7.97 -18.67
CA CYS A 221 9.08 8.29 -17.25
C CYS A 221 10.48 8.63 -16.74
N CYS A 222 10.61 9.77 -16.06
CA CYS A 222 11.79 10.13 -15.31
C CYS A 222 11.61 9.75 -13.82
N LEU A 223 12.40 8.79 -13.36
CA LEU A 223 12.35 8.25 -12.00
C LEU A 223 13.48 8.85 -11.16
N TYR A 224 13.20 9.91 -10.41
CA TYR A 224 14.12 10.41 -9.38
C TYR A 224 14.25 9.39 -8.26
N MET A 225 15.47 8.88 -8.08
CA MET A 225 15.76 7.72 -7.25
C MET A 225 16.02 8.11 -5.80
N TRP A 226 15.79 7.15 -4.91
CA TRP A 226 16.13 7.21 -3.51
C TRP A 226 17.54 6.64 -3.30
N PRO A 227 18.38 7.25 -2.46
CA PRO A 227 19.70 6.71 -2.17
C PRO A 227 19.57 5.33 -1.52
N SER A 228 20.41 4.39 -1.93
CA SER A 228 20.48 3.08 -1.30
C SER A 228 21.35 3.16 -0.05
N VAL A 229 20.86 2.60 1.05
CA VAL A 229 21.64 2.41 2.27
C VAL A 229 22.08 0.95 2.29
N PRO A 230 23.38 0.64 2.43
CA PRO A 230 23.84 -0.74 2.53
C PRO A 230 23.18 -1.45 3.72
N ASP A 231 22.41 -2.50 3.45
CA ASP A 231 21.86 -3.40 4.47
C ASP A 231 22.76 -4.64 4.61
N GLU A 232 22.77 -5.26 5.79
CA GLU A 232 23.50 -6.49 6.09
C GLU A 232 23.05 -7.66 5.20
N LYS A 233 21.80 -7.61 4.71
CA LYS A 233 21.20 -8.63 3.83
C LYS A 233 21.75 -8.60 2.40
N GLY A 234 22.32 -7.48 1.95
CA GLY A 234 22.87 -7.34 0.59
C GLY A 234 21.83 -7.38 -0.54
N GLU A 235 20.55 -7.13 -0.22
CA GLU A 235 19.48 -7.01 -1.22
C GLU A 235 19.54 -5.62 -1.90
N LEU A 236 19.55 -5.60 -3.23
CA LEU A 236 19.67 -4.35 -4.01
C LEU A 236 18.30 -3.72 -4.28
N LEU A 237 17.30 -4.53 -4.59
CA LEU A 237 15.93 -4.09 -4.87
C LEU A 237 15.17 -3.86 -3.56
N ASN A 238 14.38 -2.79 -3.50
CA ASN A 238 13.58 -2.46 -2.33
C ASN A 238 12.08 -2.43 -2.67
N PRO A 239 11.41 -3.60 -2.83
CA PRO A 239 10.01 -3.64 -3.24
C PRO A 239 9.08 -2.97 -2.23
N ALA A 240 9.39 -2.99 -0.93
CA ALA A 240 8.63 -2.32 0.12
C ALA A 240 8.79 -0.78 0.12
N GLY A 241 9.77 -0.25 -0.62
CA GLY A 241 10.01 1.18 -0.77
C GLY A 241 8.88 1.92 -1.50
N THR A 242 8.82 3.23 -1.27
CA THR A 242 7.81 4.10 -1.91
C THR A 242 7.85 4.04 -3.44
N VAL A 243 6.68 4.13 -4.06
CA VAL A 243 6.49 4.20 -5.52
C VAL A 243 6.44 5.64 -6.06
N ARG A 244 6.72 6.63 -5.20
CA ARG A 244 6.87 8.03 -5.60
C ARG A 244 8.34 8.35 -5.81
N SER A 245 8.60 9.15 -6.84
CA SER A 245 9.90 9.74 -7.11
C SER A 245 10.38 10.59 -5.93
N ASN A 246 11.69 10.62 -5.73
CA ASN A 246 12.34 11.48 -4.75
C ASN A 246 12.05 12.96 -5.07
N PRO A 247 11.50 13.74 -4.12
CA PRO A 247 11.16 15.14 -4.35
C PRO A 247 12.39 16.05 -4.51
N ASN A 248 13.57 15.64 -4.04
CA ASN A 248 14.81 16.39 -4.25
C ASN A 248 15.38 16.13 -5.65
N THR A 249 14.70 16.64 -6.68
CA THR A 249 15.06 16.45 -8.09
C THR A 249 16.39 17.08 -8.46
N GLU A 250 16.89 18.04 -7.67
CA GLU A 250 18.15 18.74 -7.92
C GLU A 250 19.35 17.83 -7.65
N SER A 251 19.34 17.04 -6.57
CA SER A 251 20.47 16.19 -6.18
C SER A 251 20.26 14.70 -6.46
N ALA A 252 19.02 14.23 -6.57
CA ALA A 252 18.75 12.81 -6.77
C ALA A 252 19.27 12.31 -8.13
N ALA A 253 19.93 11.14 -8.12
CA ALA A 253 20.13 10.38 -9.35
C ALA A 253 18.75 10.09 -9.98
N ALA A 254 18.67 10.07 -11.31
CA ALA A 254 17.44 9.74 -12.00
C ALA A 254 17.68 8.64 -13.05
N LEU A 255 16.66 7.82 -13.29
CA LEU A 255 16.60 6.90 -14.41
C LEU A 255 15.47 7.32 -15.35
N VAL A 256 15.78 7.40 -16.63
CA VAL A 256 14.82 7.61 -17.70
C VAL A 256 14.49 6.26 -18.31
N ILE A 257 13.21 5.91 -18.29
CA ILE A 257 12.68 4.68 -18.87
C ILE A 257 11.55 5.02 -19.84
N CYS A 258 11.26 4.11 -20.78
CA CYS A 258 10.05 4.19 -21.61
C CYS A 258 9.24 2.91 -21.45
N LEU A 259 7.97 3.08 -21.08
CA LEU A 259 6.98 2.02 -21.09
C LEU A 259 6.34 1.97 -22.48
N PRO A 260 6.46 0.85 -23.23
CA PRO A 260 6.02 0.79 -24.61
C PRO A 260 4.50 1.00 -24.74
N GLU A 261 4.08 1.60 -25.85
CA GLU A 261 2.66 1.61 -26.21
C GLU A 261 2.24 0.21 -26.66
N VAL A 262 1.36 -0.42 -25.88
CA VAL A 262 0.93 -1.82 -26.10
C VAL A 262 -0.35 -1.92 -26.95
N ALA A 263 -1.02 -0.78 -27.16
CA ALA A 263 -2.27 -0.67 -27.90
C ALA A 263 -2.44 0.77 -28.42
N PRO A 264 -3.21 0.98 -29.50
CA PRO A 264 -3.52 2.32 -30.04
C PRO A 264 -4.46 3.14 -29.14
N TYR A 265 -5.01 2.53 -28.09
CA TYR A 265 -5.93 3.16 -27.14
C TYR A 265 -5.48 2.87 -25.70
N PRO A 266 -5.85 3.70 -24.71
CA PRO A 266 -5.60 3.43 -23.30
C PRO A 266 -6.12 2.06 -22.86
N VAL A 267 -5.27 1.30 -22.17
CA VAL A 267 -5.61 0.01 -21.58
C VAL A 267 -5.85 0.21 -20.09
N TYR A 268 -6.99 -0.26 -19.60
CA TYR A 268 -7.37 -0.19 -18.19
C TYR A 268 -7.38 -1.58 -17.58
N TYR A 269 -7.09 -1.66 -16.28
CA TYR A 269 -7.32 -2.87 -15.51
C TYR A 269 -8.81 -3.24 -15.56
N PRO A 270 -9.16 -4.53 -15.69
CA PRO A 270 -10.55 -4.98 -15.72
C PRO A 270 -11.35 -4.50 -14.49
N THR A 271 -12.61 -4.14 -14.71
CA THR A 271 -13.51 -3.76 -13.61
C THR A 271 -13.84 -4.97 -12.74
N LEU A 272 -14.29 -4.72 -11.51
CA LEU A 272 -14.70 -5.79 -10.59
C LEU A 272 -15.72 -6.75 -11.23
N ASP A 273 -16.73 -6.23 -11.95
CA ASP A 273 -17.74 -7.07 -12.62
C ASP A 273 -17.11 -8.07 -13.61
N LYS A 274 -16.15 -7.62 -14.43
CA LYS A 274 -15.45 -8.49 -15.38
C LYS A 274 -14.59 -9.54 -14.67
N ILE A 275 -13.95 -9.15 -13.56
CA ILE A 275 -13.15 -10.07 -12.72
C ILE A 275 -14.04 -11.13 -12.09
N LEU A 276 -15.19 -10.73 -11.56
CA LEU A 276 -16.17 -11.66 -10.97
C LEU A 276 -16.77 -12.60 -12.00
N GLU A 277 -17.03 -12.11 -13.22
CA GLU A 277 -17.49 -12.94 -14.33
C GLU A 277 -16.45 -14.01 -14.71
N LEU A 278 -15.18 -13.63 -14.85
CA LEU A 278 -14.10 -14.58 -15.12
C LEU A 278 -13.91 -15.58 -13.97
N GLY A 279 -13.89 -15.10 -12.73
CA GLY A 279 -13.68 -15.91 -11.53
C GLY A 279 -14.85 -16.82 -11.15
N ARG A 280 -16.05 -16.61 -11.72
CA ARG A 280 -17.21 -17.48 -11.51
C ARG A 280 -17.00 -18.87 -12.08
N HIS A 281 -16.20 -18.99 -13.13
CA HIS A 281 -15.90 -20.25 -13.80
C HIS A 281 -14.74 -20.95 -13.09
N GLY A 282 -15.04 -21.72 -12.04
CA GLY A 282 -14.06 -22.51 -11.30
C GLY A 282 -14.61 -23.90 -10.95
N GLU A 283 -13.74 -24.90 -10.99
CA GLU A 283 -14.07 -26.24 -10.51
C GLU A 283 -14.06 -26.28 -8.98
N HIS A 284 -15.08 -26.89 -8.40
CA HIS A 284 -15.05 -27.30 -7.00
C HIS A 284 -14.16 -28.55 -6.91
N GLY A 285 -13.01 -28.41 -6.26
CA GLY A 285 -12.10 -29.54 -6.08
C GLY A 285 -12.81 -30.67 -5.35
N ARG A 286 -12.80 -31.88 -5.91
CA ARG A 286 -13.15 -33.08 -5.15
C ARG A 286 -11.99 -33.42 -4.22
N PHE A 287 -12.29 -33.73 -2.97
CA PHE A 287 -11.28 -34.05 -1.96
C PHE A 287 -11.70 -35.24 -1.10
N SER A 288 -10.72 -35.93 -0.50
CA SER A 288 -10.95 -37.00 0.49
C SER A 288 -11.13 -36.45 1.91
N GLU A 289 -11.65 -37.27 2.83
CA GLU A 289 -11.70 -36.91 4.26
C GLU A 289 -10.30 -36.66 4.84
N GLU A 290 -9.28 -37.36 4.32
CA GLU A 290 -7.88 -37.21 4.72
C GLU A 290 -7.34 -35.83 4.30
N GLU A 291 -7.60 -35.41 3.06
CA GLU A 291 -7.25 -34.07 2.55
C GLU A 291 -7.96 -32.97 3.34
N GLN A 292 -9.21 -33.19 3.75
CA GLN A 292 -9.94 -32.24 4.61
C GLN A 292 -9.31 -32.12 6.00
N LEU A 293 -8.83 -33.23 6.57
CA LEU A 293 -8.15 -33.22 7.86
C LEU A 293 -6.80 -32.50 7.78
N GLN A 294 -6.04 -32.73 6.70
CA GLN A 294 -4.80 -32.02 6.39
C GLN A 294 -5.03 -30.52 6.21
N LEU A 295 -6.05 -30.11 5.46
CA LEU A 295 -6.39 -28.70 5.30
C LEU A 295 -6.66 -28.04 6.65
N ARG A 296 -7.43 -28.69 7.53
CA ARG A 296 -7.72 -28.16 8.86
C ARG A 296 -6.44 -28.01 9.68
N GLU A 297 -5.57 -29.01 9.67
CA GLU A 297 -4.28 -28.94 10.37
C GLU A 297 -3.43 -27.77 9.87
N ILE A 298 -3.36 -27.57 8.54
CA ILE A 298 -2.62 -26.47 7.92
C ILE A 298 -3.19 -25.12 8.35
N LEU A 299 -4.52 -24.93 8.32
CA LEU A 299 -5.18 -23.66 8.64
C LEU A 299 -5.20 -23.32 10.14
N GLU A 300 -5.28 -24.33 11.01
CA GLU A 300 -5.28 -24.14 12.47
C GLU A 300 -3.86 -24.04 13.06
N ARG A 301 -2.83 -24.26 12.23
CA ARG A 301 -1.41 -24.17 12.63
C ARG A 301 -1.11 -22.78 13.19
N ARG A 302 -1.03 -22.67 14.53
CA ARG A 302 -0.72 -21.40 15.21
C ARG A 302 0.72 -20.97 14.93
N GLY A 303 0.90 -19.96 14.09
CA GLY A 303 2.18 -19.29 13.83
C GLY A 303 2.29 -18.82 12.37
N SER A 304 3.15 -17.85 12.10
CA SER A 304 3.53 -17.44 10.74
C SER A 304 4.45 -18.49 10.11
N GLY A 305 3.95 -19.71 9.93
CA GLY A 305 4.72 -20.82 9.36
C GLY A 305 4.59 -20.81 7.84
N GLU A 306 5.72 -20.71 7.15
CA GLU A 306 5.80 -20.92 5.70
C GLU A 306 5.18 -22.28 5.33
N LEU A 307 4.40 -22.28 4.24
CA LEU A 307 3.80 -23.48 3.68
C LEU A 307 4.75 -24.12 2.67
N TYR A 308 4.84 -25.44 2.70
CA TYR A 308 5.44 -26.20 1.60
C TYR A 308 4.57 -26.08 0.35
N GLU A 309 5.15 -26.26 -0.84
CA GLU A 309 4.42 -26.09 -2.11
C GLU A 309 3.18 -26.99 -2.22
N HIS A 310 3.26 -28.25 -1.78
CA HIS A 310 2.11 -29.15 -1.79
C HIS A 310 0.97 -28.71 -0.84
N GLU A 311 1.30 -28.02 0.26
CA GLU A 311 0.30 -27.45 1.17
C GLU A 311 -0.39 -26.26 0.51
N LYS A 312 0.36 -25.41 -0.21
CA LYS A 312 -0.20 -24.28 -0.99
C LYS A 312 -1.14 -24.79 -2.09
N ASP A 313 -0.74 -25.83 -2.81
CA ASP A 313 -1.57 -26.46 -3.85
C ASP A 313 -2.87 -27.01 -3.26
N LEU A 314 -2.81 -27.66 -2.10
CA LEU A 314 -3.99 -28.18 -1.41
C LEU A 314 -4.93 -27.04 -0.97
N VAL A 315 -4.38 -25.97 -0.38
CA VAL A 315 -5.15 -24.78 0.03
C VAL A 315 -5.82 -24.11 -1.18
N TRP A 316 -5.10 -23.98 -2.31
CA TRP A 316 -5.66 -23.41 -3.54
C TRP A 316 -6.74 -24.32 -4.17
N LYS A 317 -6.51 -25.63 -4.20
CA LYS A 317 -7.49 -26.65 -4.66
C LYS A 317 -8.78 -26.56 -3.84
N MET A 318 -8.67 -26.41 -2.52
CA MET A 318 -9.79 -26.39 -1.58
C MET A 318 -10.25 -24.97 -1.20
N ARG A 319 -9.91 -23.94 -1.98
CA ARG A 319 -10.24 -22.52 -1.70
C ARG A 319 -11.71 -22.23 -1.41
N HIS A 320 -12.65 -23.01 -1.97
CA HIS A 320 -14.08 -22.89 -1.68
C HIS A 320 -14.43 -23.38 -0.27
N GLU A 321 -13.85 -24.50 0.18
CA GLU A 321 -14.04 -25.00 1.55
C GLU A 321 -13.44 -24.04 2.58
N VAL A 322 -12.32 -23.38 2.24
CA VAL A 322 -11.75 -22.33 3.07
C VAL A 322 -12.77 -21.21 3.27
N GLN A 323 -13.35 -20.68 2.19
CA GLN A 323 -14.32 -19.59 2.25
C GLN A 323 -15.58 -19.93 3.06
N GLU A 324 -16.07 -21.16 2.95
CA GLU A 324 -17.35 -21.55 3.56
C GLU A 324 -17.24 -21.92 5.04
N ARG A 325 -16.06 -22.40 5.49
CA ARG A 325 -15.91 -23.03 6.81
C ARG A 325 -14.89 -22.37 7.74
N PHE A 326 -14.06 -21.47 7.24
CA PHE A 326 -13.00 -20.80 7.99
C PHE A 326 -13.08 -19.28 7.82
#